data_AF-A0A6G8FX03-F1
#
_entry.id   AF-A0A6G8FX03-F1
#
_cell.length_a   1.000
_cell.length_b   1.000
_cell.length_c   1.000
_cell.angle_alpha   90.00
_cell.angle_beta   90.00
_cell.angle_gamma   90.00
#
_symmetry.space_group_name_H-M   'P 1'
#
loop_
_entity.id
_entity.type
_entity.pdbx_description
1 polymer ?
#
loop_
_entity_poly.entity_id
_entity_poly.type
_entity_poly.pdbx_seq_one_letter_code
_entity_poly.pdbx_strand_id
1 'polypeptide(L)'
;MFIGIVLGGSQALSRSLFSQLVPRAREAEFFAFYQAMERGTSWFGALTFGLVHQLTDSYRPAIVALIVFFVLGYLVLRRVDVRQGILDAGNELPRVV
;
A
#
# COMPACT_ATOMS: atom_id res chain seq x y z
N MET A 1 6.65 11.22 17.81
CA MET A 1 7.33 9.97 18.19
C MET A 1 6.47 8.73 17.91
N PHE A 2 5.25 8.64 18.47
CA PHE A 2 4.35 7.49 18.24
C PHE A 2 3.98 7.26 16.76
N ILE A 3 3.67 8.32 16.01
CA ILE A 3 3.35 8.22 14.58
C ILE A 3 4.52 7.58 13.80
N GLY A 4 5.77 7.97 14.08
CA GLY A 4 6.94 7.43 13.39
C GLY A 4 7.18 5.94 13.64
N ILE A 5 6.89 5.46 14.85
CA ILE A 5 6.98 4.03 15.19
C ILE A 5 5.91 3.23 14.44
N VAL A 6 4.65 3.72 14.45
CA VAL A 6 3.54 3.04 13.78
C VAL A 6 3.70 3.05 12.26
N LEU A 7 4.06 4.20 11.68
CA LEU A 7 4.28 4.32 10.24
C LEU A 7 5.48 3.49 9.79
N GLY A 8 6.60 3.56 10.52
CA GLY A 8 7.82 2.79 10.23
C GLY A 8 7.63 1.28 10.39
N GLY A 9 6.94 0.84 11.44
CA GLY A 9 6.61 -0.58 11.66
C GLY A 9 5.68 -1.13 10.58
N SER A 10 4.63 -0.39 10.21
CA SER A 10 3.70 -0.80 9.15
C SER A 10 4.38 -0.85 7.78
N GLN A 11 5.23 0.13 7.47
CA GLN A 11 6.05 0.16 6.26
C GLN A 11 7.03 -1.04 6.20
N ALA A 12 7.71 -1.35 7.31
CA ALA A 12 8.63 -2.49 7.39
C ALA A 12 7.91 -3.84 7.21
N LEU A 13 6.75 -4.00 7.86
CA LEU A 13 5.91 -5.20 7.72
C LEU A 13 5.40 -5.37 6.29
N SER A 14 4.90 -4.29 5.67
CA SER A 14 4.44 -4.31 4.27
C SER A 14 5.55 -4.78 3.33
N ARG A 15 6.78 -4.23 3.49
CA ARG A 15 7.93 -4.61 2.67
C ARG A 15 8.36 -6.06 2.88
N SER A 16 8.32 -6.55 4.12
CA SER A 16 8.63 -7.95 4.45
C SER A 16 7.58 -8.94 3.93
N LEU A 17 6.30 -8.57 3.95
CA LEU A 17 5.25 -9.38 3.34
C LEU A 17 5.36 -9.39 1.81
N PHE A 18 5.62 -8.22 1.21
CA PHE A 18 5.80 -8.11 -0.24
C PHE A 18 6.98 -8.95 -0.72
N SER A 19 8.12 -8.96 -0.02
CA SER A 19 9.26 -9.80 -0.41
C SER A 19 8.95 -11.29 -0.43
N GLN A 20 7.99 -11.76 0.39
CA GLN A 20 7.57 -13.17 0.41
C GLN A 20 6.61 -13.52 -0.73
N LEU A 21 5.87 -12.53 -1.25
CA LEU A 21 4.92 -12.67 -2.36
C LEU A 21 5.56 -12.52 -3.73
N VAL A 22 6.83 -12.12 -3.80
CA VAL A 22 7.52 -11.88 -5.07
C VAL A 22 8.30 -13.13 -5.50
N PRO A 23 8.15 -13.58 -6.77
CA PRO A 23 8.90 -14.71 -7.28
C PRO A 23 10.39 -14.36 -7.44
N ARG A 24 11.27 -15.24 -6.97
CA ARG A 24 12.73 -15.03 -6.95
C ARG A 24 13.34 -14.68 -8.30
N ALA A 25 12.74 -15.20 -9.38
CA ALA A 25 13.21 -14.95 -10.75
C ALA A 25 12.95 -13.52 -11.24
N ARG A 26 12.03 -12.76 -10.63
CA ARG A 26 11.62 -11.41 -11.08
C ARG A 26 11.59 -10.38 -9.96
N GLU A 27 12.38 -10.58 -8.91
CA GLU A 27 12.41 -9.68 -7.74
C GLU A 27 12.58 -8.20 -8.12
N ALA A 28 13.51 -7.90 -9.02
CA ALA A 28 13.79 -6.53 -9.45
C ALA A 28 12.60 -5.85 -10.11
N GLU A 29 11.82 -6.56 -10.93
CA GLU A 29 10.67 -6.02 -11.66
C GLU A 29 9.52 -5.69 -10.70
N PHE A 30 9.20 -6.62 -9.78
CA PHE A 30 8.14 -6.42 -8.79
C PHE A 30 8.52 -5.37 -7.75
N PHE A 31 9.78 -5.31 -7.30
CA PHE A 31 10.24 -4.24 -6.39
C PHE A 31 10.28 -2.88 -7.07
N ALA A 32 10.63 -2.80 -8.36
CA ALA A 32 10.55 -1.57 -9.13
C ALA A 32 9.10 -1.08 -9.25
N PHE A 33 8.16 -2.00 -9.51
CA PHE A 33 6.74 -1.69 -9.54
C PHE A 33 6.22 -1.23 -8.16
N TYR A 34 6.60 -1.90 -7.08
CA TYR A 34 6.25 -1.49 -5.70
C TYR A 34 6.71 -0.05 -5.41
N GLN A 35 7.96 0.29 -5.75
CA GLN A 35 8.48 1.64 -5.58
C GLN A 35 7.75 2.67 -6.46
N ALA A 36 7.38 2.29 -7.69
CA ALA A 36 6.58 3.15 -8.56
C ALA A 36 5.19 3.41 -7.98
N MET A 37 4.54 2.39 -7.39
CA MET A 37 3.25 2.53 -6.70
C MET A 37 3.35 3.40 -5.45
N GLU A 38 4.43 3.28 -4.67
CA GLU A 38 4.66 4.11 -3.48
C GLU A 38 4.75 5.59 -3.87
N ARG A 39 5.54 5.91 -4.91
CA ARG A 39 5.60 7.27 -5.46
C ARG A 39 4.29 7.72 -6.09
N GLY A 40 3.62 6.84 -6.83
CA GLY A 40 2.34 7.11 -7.47
C GLY A 40 1.27 7.49 -6.46
N THR A 41 1.24 6.82 -5.30
CA THR A 41 0.29 7.11 -4.22
C THR A 41 0.45 8.54 -3.70
N SER A 42 1.68 9.04 -3.55
CA SER A 42 1.91 10.43 -3.15
C SER A 42 1.36 11.44 -4.17
N TRP A 43 1.55 11.17 -5.46
CA TRP A 43 1.03 12.04 -6.54
C TRP A 43 -0.50 11.98 -6.62
N PHE A 44 -1.10 10.80 -6.49
CA PHE A 44 -2.56 10.64 -6.44
C PHE A 44 -3.18 11.35 -5.25
N GLY A 45 -2.53 11.31 -4.08
CA GLY A 45 -2.97 12.04 -2.89
C GLY A 45 -2.96 13.55 -3.12
N ALA A 46 -1.87 14.09 -3.67
CA ALA A 46 -1.75 15.50 -3.99
C ALA A 46 -2.77 15.97 -5.06
N LEU A 47 -2.95 15.17 -6.12
CA LEU A 47 -3.95 15.44 -7.17
C LEU A 47 -5.37 15.44 -6.60
N THR A 48 -5.72 14.45 -5.78
CA THR A 48 -7.03 14.37 -5.13
C THR A 48 -7.26 15.58 -4.22
N PHE A 49 -6.27 15.92 -3.38
CA PHE A 49 -6.35 17.09 -2.51
C PHE A 49 -6.53 18.39 -3.30
N GLY A 50 -5.77 18.56 -4.39
CA GLY A 50 -5.88 19.72 -5.27
C GLY A 50 -7.26 19.82 -5.93
N LEU A 51 -7.78 18.71 -6.45
CA LEU A 51 -9.09 18.65 -7.09
C LEU A 51 -10.23 18.96 -6.10
N VAL A 52 -10.18 18.37 -4.92
CA VAL A 52 -11.19 18.57 -3.86
C VAL A 52 -11.16 20.00 -3.33
N HIS A 53 -9.97 20.57 -3.17
CA HIS A 53 -9.79 21.96 -2.76
C HIS A 53 -10.35 22.92 -3.81
N GLN A 54 -10.00 22.73 -5.08
CA GLN A 54 -10.45 23.58 -6.18
C GLN A 54 -11.98 23.55 -6.38
N LEU A 55 -12.62 22.40 -6.11
CA LEU A 55 -14.06 22.24 -6.28
C LEU A 55 -14.89 22.75 -5.09
N THR A 56 -14.32 22.78 -3.87
CA THR A 56 -15.10 23.03 -2.66
C THR A 56 -14.69 24.28 -1.88
N ASP A 57 -13.58 24.95 -2.25
CA ASP A 57 -13.03 26.13 -1.55
C ASP A 57 -12.83 25.92 -0.03
N SER A 58 -12.76 24.66 0.42
CA SER A 58 -12.73 24.28 1.83
C SER A 58 -11.97 22.98 2.03
N TYR A 59 -11.20 22.90 3.12
CA TYR A 59 -10.36 21.74 3.44
C TYR A 59 -11.13 20.57 4.08
N ARG A 60 -12.35 20.80 4.57
CA ARG A 60 -13.21 19.77 5.17
C ARG A 60 -13.45 18.53 4.29
N PRO A 61 -13.87 18.66 3.02
CA PRO A 61 -14.07 17.52 2.12
C PRO A 61 -12.78 16.76 1.77
N ALA A 62 -11.60 17.36 1.93
CA ALA A 62 -10.34 16.66 1.68
C ALA A 62 -10.13 15.49 2.67
N ILE A 63 -10.60 15.65 3.92
CA ILE A 63 -10.61 14.57 4.91
C ILE A 63 -11.56 13.45 4.46
N VAL A 64 -12.72 13.79 3.90
CA VAL A 64 -13.69 12.79 3.40
C VAL A 64 -13.10 12.02 2.22
N ALA A 65 -12.43 12.70 1.29
CA ALA A 65 -11.74 12.04 0.18
C ALA A 65 -10.65 11.08 0.68
N LEU A 66 -9.89 11.48 1.71
CA LEU A 66 -8.89 10.61 2.34
C LEU A 66 -9.54 9.36 2.96
N ILE A 67 -10.66 9.52 3.66
CA ILE A 67 -11.43 8.38 4.23
C ILE A 67 -11.87 7.44 3.12
N VAL A 68 -12.37 7.95 1.99
CA VAL A 68 -12.78 7.14 0.83
C VAL A 68 -11.59 6.32 0.29
N PHE A 69 -10.40 6.93 0.16
CA PHE A 69 -9.18 6.21 -0.24
C PHE A 69 -8.82 5.09 0.73
N PHE A 70 -8.89 5.33 2.05
CA PHE A 70 -8.63 4.30 3.06
C PHE A 70 -9.64 3.15 2.99
N VAL A 71 -10.92 3.45 2.82
CA VAL A 71 -11.98 2.42 2.69
C VAL A 71 -11.79 1.59 1.43
N LEU A 72 -11.51 2.23 0.29
CA LEU A 72 -11.22 1.53 -0.96
C LEU A 72 -9.99 0.63 -0.83
N GLY A 73 -8.90 1.14 -0.26
CA GLY A 73 -7.69 0.36 0.00
C GLY A 73 -7.95 -0.85 0.89
N TYR A 74 -8.73 -0.66 1.96
CA TYR A 74 -9.11 -1.74 2.88
C TYR A 74 -9.96 -2.82 2.18
N LEU A 75 -10.94 -2.42 1.36
CA LEU A 75 -11.79 -3.36 0.61
C LEU A 75 -10.98 -4.19 -0.39
N VAL A 76 -10.00 -3.58 -1.05
CA VAL A 76 -9.08 -4.29 -1.96
C VAL A 76 -8.20 -5.25 -1.18
N LEU A 77 -7.60 -4.80 -0.07
CA LEU A 77 -6.72 -5.63 0.75
C LEU A 77 -7.44 -6.87 1.32
N ARG A 78 -8.74 -6.73 1.61
CA ARG A 78 -9.59 -7.85 2.06
C ARG A 78 -9.71 -9.00 1.05
N ARG A 79 -9.49 -8.74 -0.24
CA ARG A 79 -9.53 -9.78 -1.29
C ARG A 79 -8.18 -10.47 -1.50
N VAL A 80 -7.11 -9.96 -0.90
CA VAL A 80 -5.77 -10.52 -1.08
C VAL A 80 -5.58 -11.69 -0.12
N ASP A 81 -5.55 -12.91 -0.65
CA ASP A 81 -5.12 -14.08 0.10
C ASP A 81 -3.60 -14.19 0.07
N VAL A 82 -2.98 -13.80 1.19
CA VAL A 82 -1.52 -13.81 1.34
C VAL A 82 -0.96 -15.24 1.23
N ARG A 83 -1.67 -16.27 1.69
CA ARG A 83 -1.16 -17.65 1.62
C ARG A 83 -1.13 -18.17 0.20
N GLN A 84 -2.21 -17.95 -0.56
CA GLN A 84 -2.26 -18.32 -1.98
C GLN A 84 -1.19 -17.58 -2.78
N GLY A 85 -1.02 -16.27 -2.54
CA GLY A 85 0.00 -15.49 -3.23
C GLY A 85 1.44 -15.97 -3.01
N ILE A 86 1.78 -16.48 -1.81
CA ILE A 86 3.11 -17.02 -1.53
C ILE A 86 3.34 -18.34 -2.29
N LEU A 87 2.29 -19.19 -2.35
CA LEU A 87 2.33 -20.46 -3.08
C LEU A 87 2.43 -20.25 -4.59
N ASP A 88 1.65 -19.32 -5.13
CA ASP A 88 1.67 -18.95 -6.56
C ASP A 88 3.01 -18.32 -6.97
N ALA A 89 3.68 -17.62 -6.06
CA ALA A 89 5.03 -17.09 -6.27
C ALA A 89 6.12 -18.19 -6.24
N GLY A 90 5.78 -19.42 -5.87
CA GLY A 90 6.72 -20.54 -5.72
C GLY A 90 7.62 -20.43 -4.49
N ASN A 91 7.23 -19.64 -3.49
CA ASN A 91 7.98 -19.47 -2.25
C ASN A 91 7.47 -20.41 -1.14
N GLU A 92 8.37 -20.82 -0.24
CA GLU A 92 7.97 -21.61 0.93
C GLU A 92 7.19 -20.75 1.93
N LEU A 93 6.09 -21.30 2.47
CA LEU A 93 5.29 -20.62 3.49
C LEU A 93 6.18 -20.27 4.69
N PRO A 94 6.12 -19.04 5.22
CA PRO A 94 6.88 -18.66 6.41
C PRO A 94 6.54 -19.62 7.55
N ARG A 95 7.56 -20.28 8.11
CA ARG A 95 7.39 -21.09 9.32
C ARG A 95 6.91 -20.16 10.43
N VAL A 96 5.68 -20.37 10.88
CA VAL A 96 5.15 -19.71 12.08
C VAL A 96 5.99 -20.26 13.24
N VAL A 97 6.93 -19.47 13.72
CA VAL A 97 7.69 -19.73 14.96
C VAL A 97 6.94 -19.09 16.11
#